data_AF-A0A9P7UAR7-F1
#
_entry.id   AF-A0A9P7UAR7-F1
#
_cell.length_a   1.000
_cell.length_b   1.000
_cell.length_c   1.000
_cell.angle_alpha   90.00
_cell.angle_beta   90.00
_cell.angle_gamma   90.00
#
_symmetry.space_group_name_H-M   'P 1'
#
loop_
_entity.id
_entity.type
_entity.pdbx_description
1 polymer ?
#
loop_
_entity_poly.entity_id
_entity_poly.type
_entity_poly.pdbx_seq_one_letter_code
_entity_poly.pdbx_strand_id
1 'polypeptide(L)'
;MFSKSKSDTSQYTPLSRPGGGEGSSSSTSLEKRSSSEDDDDHPLLEASENLPGLQAPKHWQLPKLILYISLALALLSCANIALLPATLSNYAAYPYTDSELNALPYGDARLGLDRAAKILRPPREYLRAWPDRVVRVSRKLKNSVWGNGPQVYVTVEDSTIMRFPVPTAGINACAINWLAPPENSTRIKDLTTKGDVSEIEVWQLIAPSATSKPGSSTNMDELDYDTVSYSALPVRGELLGVLDLTVKPNSTTVEFACPSGAENIVVELKCQRVACHVSFMHLDTMLPRFGFELVRKRE
;
A
#
# COMPACT_ATOMS: atom_id res chain seq x y z
N MET A 1 -2.64 -25.50 43.49
CA MET A 1 -1.29 -24.88 43.52
C MET A 1 -1.25 -23.74 42.52
N PHE A 2 -0.37 -22.76 42.73
CA PHE A 2 -0.45 -21.43 42.11
C PHE A 2 -0.01 -21.38 40.65
N SER A 3 -0.64 -20.48 39.90
CA SER A 3 -0.21 -20.04 38.56
C SER A 3 1.03 -19.14 38.63
N LYS A 4 1.99 -19.33 37.72
CA LYS A 4 2.95 -18.28 37.31
C LYS A 4 3.67 -18.65 36.01
N SER A 5 3.29 -17.99 34.92
CA SER A 5 4.17 -17.72 33.78
C SER A 5 4.02 -16.24 33.44
N LYS A 6 5.16 -15.55 33.26
CA LYS A 6 5.18 -14.10 32.99
C LYS A 6 4.86 -13.84 31.52
N SER A 7 4.15 -12.75 31.27
CA SER A 7 3.99 -12.16 29.93
C SER A 7 4.77 -10.84 29.91
N ASP A 8 6.02 -10.87 29.45
CA ASP A 8 6.78 -9.62 29.26
C ASP A 8 6.23 -8.86 28.06
N THR A 9 5.60 -7.71 28.33
CA THR A 9 5.00 -6.84 27.32
C THR A 9 5.85 -5.58 27.21
N SER A 10 6.59 -5.42 26.12
CA SER A 10 7.38 -4.20 25.88
C SER A 10 6.46 -3.03 25.53
N GLN A 11 6.24 -2.11 26.47
CA GLN A 11 5.51 -0.88 26.21
C GLN A 11 6.36 0.09 25.39
N TYR A 12 5.87 0.48 24.21
CA TYR A 12 6.40 1.61 23.45
C TYR A 12 5.72 2.89 23.92
N THR A 13 6.50 3.87 24.39
CA THR A 13 5.99 5.17 24.85
C THR A 13 6.01 6.18 23.70
N PRO A 14 4.87 6.71 23.23
CA PRO A 14 4.86 7.79 22.25
C PRO A 14 5.21 9.14 22.90
N LEU A 15 5.99 9.96 22.21
CA LEU A 15 6.35 11.31 22.64
C LEU A 15 5.18 12.29 22.45
N SER A 16 4.73 12.91 23.53
CA SER A 16 3.68 13.94 23.50
C SER A 16 4.18 15.26 22.93
N ARG A 17 3.43 15.80 21.96
CA ARG A 17 3.65 17.13 21.35
C ARG A 17 3.00 18.23 22.21
N PRO A 18 3.69 19.35 22.51
CA PRO A 18 3.13 20.39 23.38
C PRO A 18 2.24 21.41 22.63
N GLY A 19 1.25 21.94 23.37
CA GLY A 19 0.30 22.98 22.96
C GLY A 19 -1.13 22.43 22.79
N GLY A 20 -2.16 22.96 23.46
CA GLY A 20 -2.22 23.98 24.50
C GLY A 20 -3.69 24.40 24.75
N GLY A 21 -4.00 24.97 25.92
CA GLY A 21 -5.28 25.69 26.15
C GLY A 21 -6.34 25.02 27.05
N GLU A 22 -6.44 25.56 28.28
CA GLU A 22 -7.68 26.02 28.97
C GLU A 22 -8.73 25.07 29.63
N GLY A 23 -9.07 25.42 30.89
CA GLY A 23 -10.23 24.99 31.71
C GLY A 23 -10.05 23.68 32.52
N SER A 24 -10.54 23.48 33.77
CA SER A 24 -11.22 24.31 34.80
C SER A 24 -11.43 23.42 36.08
N SER A 25 -11.73 23.85 37.32
CA SER A 25 -11.68 25.15 38.04
C SER A 25 -12.10 24.95 39.53
N SER A 26 -11.42 25.53 40.54
CA SER A 26 -11.82 25.51 41.97
C SER A 26 -11.22 26.71 42.74
N SER A 27 -11.99 27.73 43.18
CA SER A 27 -12.75 27.84 44.46
C SER A 27 -11.87 27.74 45.73
N THR A 28 -11.89 28.64 46.72
CA THR A 28 -12.82 29.75 47.12
C THR A 28 -12.01 31.08 47.28
N SER A 29 -12.37 32.19 47.96
CA SER A 29 -13.44 32.57 48.91
C SER A 29 -13.82 34.08 48.80
N LEU A 30 -14.24 34.74 49.90
CA LEU A 30 -14.77 36.11 49.98
C LEU A 30 -14.58 36.72 51.38
N GLU A 31 -14.36 38.05 51.46
CA GLU A 31 -14.74 39.06 52.50
C GLU A 31 -13.76 40.27 52.46
N LYS A 32 -14.06 41.57 52.75
CA LYS A 32 -15.31 42.36 52.93
C LYS A 32 -14.98 43.87 53.24
N ARG A 33 -15.70 44.85 52.64
CA ARG A 33 -15.85 46.30 53.05
C ARG A 33 -14.59 47.23 53.03
N SER A 34 -14.64 48.59 53.00
CA SER A 34 -15.65 49.66 52.72
C SER A 34 -14.96 51.06 52.69
N SER A 35 -15.50 52.05 51.94
CA SER A 35 -15.50 53.56 52.16
C SER A 35 -14.19 54.34 52.51
N SER A 36 -13.99 55.64 52.23
CA SER A 36 -14.59 56.69 51.36
C SER A 36 -13.74 57.99 51.44
N GLU A 37 -13.86 58.94 50.48
CA GLU A 37 -13.72 60.45 50.57
C GLU A 37 -12.45 61.09 51.22
N ASP A 38 -11.94 62.30 50.90
CA ASP A 38 -12.15 63.34 49.86
C ASP A 38 -10.94 64.35 49.84
N ASP A 39 -11.06 65.48 49.12
CA ASP A 39 -10.27 66.75 49.16
C ASP A 39 -8.85 66.81 48.52
N ASP A 40 -8.34 67.94 47.99
CA ASP A 40 -8.93 69.00 47.13
C ASP A 40 -7.77 69.85 46.49
N ASP A 41 -8.14 70.90 45.73
CA ASP A 41 -7.38 72.11 45.33
C ASP A 41 -6.43 72.14 44.10
N HIS A 42 -6.80 73.07 43.18
CA HIS A 42 -6.00 73.64 42.08
C HIS A 42 -5.44 75.04 42.46
N PRO A 43 -4.38 75.53 41.81
CA PRO A 43 -4.53 76.78 41.02
C PRO A 43 -3.86 76.71 39.64
N LEU A 44 -4.55 77.07 38.55
CA LEU A 44 -4.68 78.42 37.95
C LEU A 44 -3.42 78.95 37.22
N LEU A 45 -3.65 79.39 35.97
CA LEU A 45 -2.68 80.08 35.12
C LEU A 45 -2.69 81.58 35.42
N GLU A 46 -1.51 82.18 35.54
CA GLU A 46 -1.32 83.63 35.41
C GLU A 46 -0.20 83.93 34.41
N ALA A 47 -0.38 84.96 33.61
CA ALA A 47 0.43 85.22 32.42
C ALA A 47 1.63 86.14 32.71
N SER A 48 2.74 85.92 31.99
CA SER A 48 3.71 86.98 31.72
C SER A 48 4.42 86.76 30.40
N GLU A 49 4.80 87.86 29.77
CA GLU A 49 5.17 87.95 28.35
C GLU A 49 6.63 87.52 28.11
N ASN A 50 6.91 86.94 26.93
CA ASN A 50 7.84 87.49 25.93
C ASN A 50 8.08 86.48 24.77
N LEU A 51 7.71 86.90 23.56
CA LEU A 51 8.16 86.31 22.28
C LEU A 51 9.62 86.76 22.02
N PRO A 52 10.48 85.98 21.31
CA PRO A 52 10.21 85.68 19.89
C PRO A 52 10.73 84.33 19.34
N GLY A 53 10.28 83.97 18.13
CA GLY A 53 11.07 83.16 17.20
C GLY A 53 10.36 81.93 16.62
N LEU A 54 10.09 81.97 15.31
CA LEU A 54 9.65 80.83 14.51
C LEU A 54 10.63 79.64 14.61
N GLN A 55 10.12 78.41 14.69
CA GLN A 55 10.45 77.40 13.68
C GLN A 55 9.48 76.20 13.63
N ALA A 56 9.09 75.82 12.42
CA ALA A 56 8.25 74.66 12.09
C ALA A 56 9.05 73.33 12.15
N PRO A 57 8.40 72.14 12.17
CA PRO A 57 9.07 70.91 12.55
C PRO A 57 10.05 70.39 11.50
N LYS A 58 11.23 69.95 11.97
CA LYS A 58 12.39 69.52 11.16
C LYS A 58 12.24 68.12 10.58
N HIS A 59 11.14 67.87 9.86
CA HIS A 59 10.76 66.57 9.28
C HIS A 59 11.60 66.11 8.06
N TRP A 60 12.63 66.88 7.67
CA TRP A 60 13.37 66.71 6.41
C TRP A 60 14.64 65.83 6.46
N GLN A 61 14.96 65.23 7.63
CA GLN A 61 16.16 64.37 7.76
C GLN A 61 15.85 62.86 7.89
N LEU A 62 14.72 62.48 8.49
CA LEU A 62 14.24 61.09 8.54
C LEU A 62 14.11 60.41 7.16
N PRO A 63 13.44 61.00 6.14
CA PRO A 63 13.26 60.30 4.86
C PRO A 63 14.59 60.09 4.12
N LYS A 64 15.56 61.00 4.24
CA LYS A 64 16.88 60.83 3.63
C LYS A 64 17.67 59.69 4.27
N LEU A 65 17.66 59.59 5.60
CA LEU A 65 18.33 58.52 6.33
C LEU A 65 17.73 57.15 6.00
N ILE A 66 16.38 57.06 5.95
CA ILE A 66 15.67 55.83 5.55
C ILE A 66 16.02 55.45 4.11
N LEU A 67 16.08 56.41 3.18
CA LEU A 67 16.51 56.15 1.80
C LEU A 67 17.95 55.61 1.74
N TYR A 68 18.91 56.22 2.44
CA TYR A 68 20.30 55.72 2.48
C TYR A 68 20.41 54.33 3.11
N ILE A 69 19.66 54.03 4.18
CA ILE A 69 19.61 52.70 4.79
C ILE A 69 18.99 51.69 3.83
N SER A 70 17.88 52.02 3.17
CA SER A 70 17.23 51.13 2.19
C SER A 70 18.12 50.86 0.98
N LEU A 71 18.88 51.86 0.51
CA LEU A 71 19.84 51.73 -0.57
C LEU A 71 21.03 50.86 -0.14
N ALA A 72 21.57 51.06 1.07
CA ALA A 72 22.63 50.22 1.61
C ALA A 72 22.19 48.76 1.78
N LEU A 73 20.96 48.53 2.25
CA LEU A 73 20.38 47.19 2.39
C LEU A 73 20.14 46.51 1.03
N ALA A 74 19.67 47.28 0.03
CA ALA A 74 19.50 46.80 -1.35
C ALA A 74 20.85 46.51 -2.03
N LEU A 75 21.89 47.31 -1.77
CA LEU A 75 23.24 47.05 -2.27
C LEU A 75 23.85 45.81 -1.59
N LEU A 76 23.64 45.61 -0.28
CA LEU A 76 24.03 44.38 0.41
C LEU A 76 23.32 43.15 -0.16
N SER A 77 22.00 43.22 -0.40
CA SER A 77 21.25 42.09 -0.94
C SER A 77 21.63 41.79 -2.39
N CYS A 78 21.81 42.82 -3.23
CA CYS A 78 22.33 42.66 -4.59
C CYS A 78 23.75 42.09 -4.61
N ALA A 79 24.64 42.53 -3.72
CA ALA A 79 25.98 41.96 -3.59
C ALA A 79 25.92 40.48 -3.17
N ASN A 80 25.09 40.13 -2.19
CA ASN A 80 24.93 38.75 -1.72
C ASN A 80 24.34 37.83 -2.82
N ILE A 81 23.38 38.33 -3.60
CA ILE A 81 22.82 37.62 -4.75
C ILE A 81 23.84 37.49 -5.89
N ALA A 82 24.64 38.54 -6.17
CA ALA A 82 25.66 38.51 -7.22
C ALA A 82 26.87 37.63 -6.87
N LEU A 83 27.19 37.49 -5.58
CA LEU A 83 28.21 36.57 -5.08
C LEU A 83 27.73 35.10 -5.07
N LEU A 84 26.42 34.85 -5.08
CA LEU A 84 25.86 33.50 -4.98
C LEU A 84 26.28 32.58 -6.15
N PRO A 85 26.21 32.99 -7.44
CA PRO A 85 26.67 32.15 -8.55
C PRO A 85 28.17 31.88 -8.52
N ALA A 86 28.98 32.90 -8.16
CA ALA A 86 30.44 32.79 -8.13
C ALA A 86 30.95 31.94 -6.95
N THR A 87 30.25 31.93 -5.82
CA THR A 87 30.54 31.02 -4.71
C THR A 87 30.06 29.60 -5.05
N LEU A 88 28.83 29.44 -5.55
CA LEU A 88 28.29 28.14 -5.96
C LEU A 88 29.12 27.46 -7.06
N SER A 89 29.65 28.20 -8.03
CA SER A 89 30.52 27.61 -9.08
C SER A 89 31.81 27.02 -8.51
N ASN A 90 32.38 27.62 -7.46
CA ASN A 90 33.57 27.08 -6.80
C ASN A 90 33.26 25.80 -6.01
N TYR A 91 32.08 25.69 -5.39
CA TYR A 91 31.63 24.44 -4.76
C TYR A 91 31.24 23.37 -5.78
N ALA A 92 30.64 23.74 -6.92
CA ALA A 92 30.28 22.80 -7.98
C ALA A 92 31.51 22.20 -8.69
N ALA A 93 32.64 22.91 -8.71
CA ALA A 93 33.90 22.44 -9.28
C ALA A 93 34.68 21.47 -8.34
N TYR A 94 34.27 21.34 -7.08
CA TYR A 94 34.91 20.48 -6.08
C TYR A 94 33.89 19.48 -5.48
N PRO A 95 33.52 18.42 -6.22
CA PRO A 95 32.74 17.34 -5.64
C PRO A 95 33.54 16.69 -4.50
N TYR A 96 32.92 16.60 -3.32
CA TYR A 96 33.53 15.96 -2.15
C TYR A 96 34.00 14.54 -2.47
N THR A 97 35.21 14.20 -2.05
CA THR A 97 35.68 12.80 -2.09
C THR A 97 34.87 11.94 -1.12
N ASP A 98 34.77 10.63 -1.38
CA ASP A 98 34.05 9.71 -0.50
C ASP A 98 34.55 9.77 0.96
N SER A 99 35.84 10.04 1.17
CA SER A 99 36.44 10.25 2.50
C SER A 99 35.96 11.52 3.20
N GLU A 100 35.83 12.64 2.49
CA GLU A 100 35.34 13.90 3.04
C GLU A 100 33.83 13.84 3.29
N LEU A 101 33.10 13.17 2.39
CA LEU A 101 31.68 12.92 2.53
C LEU A 101 31.41 12.10 3.80
N ASN A 102 32.07 10.95 3.98
CA ASN A 102 31.95 10.12 5.19
C ASN A 102 32.37 10.82 6.50
N ALA A 103 33.17 11.90 6.43
CA ALA A 103 33.56 12.69 7.59
C ALA A 103 32.48 13.69 8.05
N LEU A 104 31.44 13.93 7.24
CA LEU A 104 30.32 14.79 7.62
C LEU A 104 29.38 14.07 8.61
N PRO A 105 28.67 14.80 9.51
CA PRO A 105 27.71 14.21 10.45
C PRO A 105 26.58 13.40 9.78
N TYR A 106 26.32 13.68 8.50
CA TYR A 106 25.36 12.99 7.64
C TYR A 106 26.03 12.68 6.29
N GLY A 107 27.10 11.86 6.33
CA GLY A 107 28.01 11.62 5.21
C GLY A 107 27.47 10.80 4.04
N ASP A 108 26.23 11.03 3.62
CA ASP A 108 25.64 10.45 2.42
C ASP A 108 24.94 11.53 1.58
N ALA A 109 25.50 11.83 0.41
CA ALA A 109 24.91 12.72 -0.58
C ALA A 109 23.57 12.21 -1.13
N ARG A 110 23.24 10.93 -0.91
CA ARG A 110 21.98 10.27 -1.29
C ARG A 110 20.96 10.25 -0.16
N LEU A 111 21.03 11.21 0.77
CA LEU A 111 20.18 11.30 1.96
C LEU A 111 18.68 11.05 1.64
N GLY A 112 18.16 9.89 2.04
CA GLY A 112 16.77 9.51 1.82
C GLY A 112 16.46 8.78 0.51
N LEU A 113 17.43 8.53 -0.38
CA LEU A 113 17.25 7.61 -1.51
C LEU A 113 17.13 6.15 -1.02
N ASP A 114 17.86 5.80 0.04
CA ASP A 114 17.71 4.54 0.78
C ASP A 114 16.29 4.39 1.37
N ARG A 115 15.67 5.49 1.79
CA ARG A 115 14.30 5.55 2.29
C ARG A 115 13.30 5.52 1.15
N ALA A 116 13.57 6.21 0.05
CA ALA A 116 12.77 6.14 -1.17
C ALA A 116 12.71 4.70 -1.72
N ALA A 117 13.83 3.97 -1.74
CA ALA A 117 13.86 2.56 -2.12
C ALA A 117 13.04 1.64 -1.19
N LYS A 118 12.83 2.02 0.08
CA LYS A 118 11.96 1.31 1.04
C LYS A 118 10.49 1.70 0.93
N ILE A 119 10.18 2.88 0.38
CA ILE A 119 8.82 3.41 0.18
C ILE A 119 8.26 3.03 -1.20
N LEU A 120 9.12 3.05 -2.22
CA LEU A 120 8.79 2.55 -3.56
C LEU A 120 8.56 1.04 -3.45
N ARG A 121 7.40 0.58 -3.94
CA ARG A 121 7.16 -0.86 -4.09
C ARG A 121 8.26 -1.43 -5.01
N PRO A 122 8.88 -2.57 -4.66
CA PRO A 122 9.81 -3.22 -5.56
C PRO A 122 9.14 -3.47 -6.92
N PRO A 123 9.90 -3.45 -8.03
CA PRO A 123 9.37 -3.74 -9.35
C PRO A 123 8.57 -5.05 -9.32
N ARG A 124 7.38 -5.06 -9.94
CA ARG A 124 6.57 -6.28 -10.01
C ARG A 124 7.26 -7.27 -10.96
N GLU A 125 8.03 -8.19 -10.39
CA GLU A 125 8.72 -9.29 -11.11
C GLU A 125 7.77 -10.14 -11.96
N TYR A 126 6.49 -10.21 -11.58
CA TYR A 126 5.48 -11.00 -12.26
C TYR A 126 4.34 -10.14 -12.80
N LEU A 127 3.97 -10.43 -14.05
CA LEU A 127 2.66 -10.16 -14.63
C LEU A 127 1.65 -11.16 -14.04
N ARG A 128 0.41 -10.73 -13.87
CA ARG A 128 -0.64 -11.50 -13.16
C ARG A 128 -1.91 -11.52 -13.99
N ALA A 129 -2.56 -12.67 -14.06
CA ALA A 129 -3.87 -12.86 -14.63
C ALA A 129 -4.78 -13.59 -13.64
N TRP A 130 -6.00 -13.10 -13.50
CA TRP A 130 -7.05 -13.75 -12.70
C TRP A 130 -7.89 -14.63 -13.62
N PRO A 131 -8.52 -15.71 -13.10
CA PRO A 131 -9.27 -16.61 -13.94
C PRO A 131 -10.53 -15.94 -14.48
N ASP A 132 -10.79 -16.09 -15.77
CA ASP A 132 -11.94 -15.49 -16.45
C ASP A 132 -13.13 -16.45 -16.55
N ARG A 133 -12.88 -17.75 -16.38
CA ARG A 133 -13.90 -18.81 -16.22
C ARG A 133 -13.59 -19.65 -14.99
N VAL A 134 -14.63 -19.98 -14.23
CA VAL A 134 -14.55 -20.82 -13.02
C VAL A 134 -15.79 -21.73 -13.02
N VAL A 135 -15.58 -23.04 -12.92
CA VAL A 135 -16.64 -24.06 -12.92
C VAL A 135 -16.37 -25.11 -11.85
N ARG A 136 -17.40 -25.48 -11.09
CA ARG A 136 -17.37 -26.61 -10.16
C ARG A 136 -17.80 -27.90 -10.88
N VAL A 137 -17.15 -29.02 -10.55
CA VAL A 137 -17.59 -30.37 -10.94
C VAL A 137 -17.63 -31.28 -9.71
N SER A 138 -18.58 -32.23 -9.65
CA SER A 138 -18.72 -33.14 -8.50
C SER A 138 -18.67 -34.62 -8.89
N ARG A 139 -17.79 -35.36 -8.22
CA ARG A 139 -17.69 -36.82 -8.29
C ARG A 139 -18.93 -37.52 -7.74
N LYS A 140 -19.63 -36.91 -6.77
CA LYS A 140 -20.91 -37.41 -6.23
C LYS A 140 -22.03 -37.24 -7.25
N LEU A 141 -22.21 -36.02 -7.74
CA LEU A 141 -23.29 -35.68 -8.66
C LEU A 141 -22.77 -35.67 -10.11
N LYS A 142 -22.42 -36.86 -10.62
CA LYS A 142 -21.62 -37.01 -11.85
C LYS A 142 -22.15 -36.27 -13.08
N ASN A 143 -23.47 -36.21 -13.24
CA ASN A 143 -24.16 -35.59 -14.38
C ASN A 143 -24.71 -34.20 -14.07
N SER A 144 -24.49 -33.67 -12.86
CA SER A 144 -24.87 -32.31 -12.51
C SER A 144 -23.90 -31.32 -13.15
N VAL A 145 -24.42 -30.14 -13.46
CA VAL A 145 -23.71 -29.03 -14.10
C VAL A 145 -23.99 -27.78 -13.26
N TRP A 146 -22.95 -27.03 -12.93
CA TRP A 146 -23.07 -25.80 -12.12
C TRP A 146 -22.99 -24.53 -12.98
N GLY A 147 -22.54 -24.66 -14.22
CA GLY A 147 -22.24 -23.54 -15.11
C GLY A 147 -21.00 -22.76 -14.69
N ASN A 148 -20.68 -21.74 -15.48
CA ASN A 148 -19.65 -20.77 -15.17
C ASN A 148 -20.12 -19.77 -14.10
N GLY A 149 -19.34 -19.60 -13.03
CA GLY A 149 -19.66 -18.63 -11.98
C GLY A 149 -18.51 -18.42 -10.99
N PRO A 150 -18.57 -17.35 -10.18
CA PRO A 150 -17.46 -16.97 -9.29
C PRO A 150 -17.21 -17.97 -8.14
N GLN A 151 -18.03 -19.00 -7.96
CA GLN A 151 -17.91 -19.91 -6.82
C GLN A 151 -16.74 -20.89 -7.00
N VAL A 152 -15.72 -20.75 -6.16
CA VAL A 152 -14.67 -21.75 -6.00
C VAL A 152 -15.09 -22.74 -4.93
N TYR A 153 -14.97 -24.03 -5.23
CA TYR A 153 -15.34 -25.12 -4.32
C TYR A 153 -14.48 -26.35 -4.59
N VAL A 154 -13.48 -26.57 -3.73
CA VAL A 154 -12.51 -27.66 -3.85
C VAL A 154 -12.60 -28.54 -2.60
N THR A 155 -12.86 -29.82 -2.80
CA THR A 155 -12.95 -30.85 -1.75
C THR A 155 -12.41 -32.18 -2.28
N VAL A 156 -12.50 -33.25 -1.49
CA VAL A 156 -12.17 -34.63 -1.93
C VAL A 156 -13.06 -35.14 -3.06
N GLU A 157 -14.28 -34.62 -3.14
CA GLU A 157 -15.32 -35.11 -4.05
C GLU A 157 -15.61 -34.11 -5.18
N ASP A 158 -15.35 -32.83 -4.95
CA ASP A 158 -15.61 -31.76 -5.90
C ASP A 158 -14.31 -31.05 -6.26
N SER A 159 -14.04 -30.88 -7.55
CA SER A 159 -12.94 -30.08 -8.05
C SER A 159 -13.45 -28.79 -8.70
N THR A 160 -12.59 -27.79 -8.78
CA THR A 160 -12.87 -26.54 -9.50
C THR A 160 -11.97 -26.44 -10.73
N ILE A 161 -12.56 -26.25 -11.89
CA ILE A 161 -11.86 -25.96 -13.15
C ILE A 161 -11.77 -24.45 -13.30
N MET A 162 -10.60 -23.94 -13.68
CA MET A 162 -10.34 -22.52 -13.88
C MET A 162 -9.64 -22.29 -15.22
N ARG A 163 -10.05 -21.25 -15.95
CA ARG A 163 -9.35 -20.74 -17.13
C ARG A 163 -8.64 -19.44 -16.79
N PHE A 164 -7.36 -19.33 -17.12
CA PHE A 164 -6.56 -18.12 -16.94
C PHE A 164 -6.07 -17.60 -18.30
N PRO A 165 -6.32 -16.34 -18.64
CA PRO A 165 -5.73 -15.73 -19.83
C PRO A 165 -4.23 -15.50 -19.60
N VAL A 166 -3.38 -16.03 -20.47
CA VAL A 166 -1.93 -15.91 -20.32
C VAL A 166 -1.49 -14.46 -20.61
N PRO A 167 -0.79 -13.76 -19.69
CA PRO A 167 -0.26 -12.43 -19.98
C PRO A 167 0.64 -12.47 -21.21
N THR A 168 0.45 -11.57 -22.18
CA THR A 168 1.14 -11.66 -23.49
C THR A 168 2.65 -11.36 -23.42
N ALA A 169 3.05 -10.41 -22.57
CA ALA A 169 4.45 -10.03 -22.34
C ALA A 169 5.15 -10.92 -21.29
N GLY A 170 6.48 -10.81 -21.20
CA GLY A 170 7.32 -11.52 -20.22
C GLY A 170 8.03 -12.75 -20.79
N ILE A 171 8.85 -13.42 -19.97
CA ILE A 171 9.57 -14.63 -20.38
C ILE A 171 8.65 -15.86 -20.41
N ASN A 172 9.11 -16.98 -20.98
CA ASN A 172 8.35 -18.23 -21.05
C ASN A 172 8.39 -19.02 -19.73
N ALA A 173 8.01 -18.39 -18.62
CA ALA A 173 7.91 -19.02 -17.31
C ALA A 173 6.62 -18.55 -16.61
N CYS A 174 5.72 -19.50 -16.37
CA CYS A 174 4.41 -19.33 -15.76
C CYS A 174 4.30 -20.18 -14.49
N ALA A 175 3.49 -19.76 -13.53
CA ALA A 175 3.12 -20.55 -12.36
C ALA A 175 1.69 -20.21 -11.89
N ILE A 176 1.03 -21.13 -11.19
CA ILE A 176 -0.23 -20.83 -10.48
C ILE A 176 0.11 -20.41 -9.05
N ASN A 177 -0.37 -19.25 -8.64
CA ASN A 177 -0.12 -18.64 -7.34
C ASN A 177 -1.42 -18.53 -6.53
N TRP A 178 -1.40 -19.02 -5.31
CA TRP A 178 -2.39 -18.75 -4.28
C TRP A 178 -2.03 -17.45 -3.55
N LEU A 179 -2.92 -16.46 -3.64
CA LEU A 179 -2.89 -15.22 -2.88
C LEU A 179 -3.91 -15.30 -1.74
N ALA A 180 -3.43 -15.42 -0.51
CA ALA A 180 -4.28 -15.45 0.68
C ALA A 180 -4.97 -14.09 0.94
N PRO A 181 -6.19 -14.05 1.52
CA PRO A 181 -6.82 -12.80 1.93
C PRO A 181 -5.97 -12.11 3.01
N PRO A 182 -5.71 -10.78 2.93
CA PRO A 182 -4.89 -10.08 3.91
C PRO A 182 -5.45 -10.18 5.33
N GLU A 183 -4.58 -10.41 6.33
CA GLU A 183 -4.94 -10.79 7.70
C GLU A 183 -5.80 -9.80 8.49
N ASN A 184 -5.86 -8.54 8.04
CA ASN A 184 -6.70 -7.48 8.63
C ASN A 184 -7.84 -7.03 7.69
N SER A 185 -8.16 -7.81 6.66
CA SER A 185 -9.22 -7.50 5.69
C SER A 185 -10.55 -8.17 6.02
N THR A 186 -11.65 -7.54 5.62
CA THR A 186 -12.99 -8.15 5.69
C THR A 186 -13.10 -9.43 4.85
N ARG A 187 -12.31 -9.54 3.76
CA ARG A 187 -12.28 -10.66 2.81
C ARG A 187 -11.92 -12.01 3.43
N ILE A 188 -11.32 -12.05 4.63
CA ILE A 188 -11.02 -13.31 5.34
C ILE A 188 -12.29 -14.13 5.56
N LYS A 189 -13.42 -13.45 5.82
CA LYS A 189 -14.73 -14.09 6.03
C LYS A 189 -15.29 -14.75 4.77
N ASP A 190 -14.81 -14.35 3.60
CA ASP A 190 -15.22 -14.93 2.31
C ASP A 190 -14.52 -16.27 2.02
N LEU A 191 -13.42 -16.56 2.73
CA LEU A 191 -12.67 -17.81 2.62
C LEU A 191 -13.10 -18.78 3.73
N THR A 192 -13.72 -19.89 3.33
CA THR A 192 -13.97 -21.03 4.21
C THR A 192 -12.99 -22.16 3.90
N THR A 193 -12.15 -22.52 4.86
CA THR A 193 -11.32 -23.73 4.82
C THR A 193 -11.72 -24.70 5.94
N LYS A 194 -11.62 -26.01 5.69
CA LYS A 194 -11.76 -27.06 6.71
C LYS A 194 -10.82 -28.22 6.41
N GLY A 195 -10.43 -28.94 7.46
CA GLY A 195 -9.51 -30.07 7.36
C GLY A 195 -8.12 -29.64 6.89
N ASP A 196 -7.44 -30.54 6.18
CA ASP A 196 -6.11 -30.31 5.65
C ASP A 196 -6.19 -29.65 4.26
N VAL A 197 -5.64 -28.44 4.13
CA VAL A 197 -5.59 -27.66 2.87
C VAL A 197 -4.15 -27.36 2.45
N SER A 198 -3.18 -28.15 2.95
CA SER A 198 -1.76 -28.04 2.59
C SER A 198 -1.40 -28.72 1.27
N GLU A 199 -2.28 -29.58 0.74
CA GLU A 199 -2.05 -30.36 -0.47
C GLU A 199 -3.20 -30.24 -1.49
N ILE A 200 -3.31 -29.06 -2.13
CA ILE A 200 -4.20 -28.84 -3.27
C ILE A 200 -3.44 -29.11 -4.58
N GLU A 201 -3.78 -30.19 -5.27
CA GLU A 201 -3.22 -30.53 -6.58
C GLU A 201 -3.70 -29.55 -7.67
N VAL A 202 -2.78 -29.12 -8.54
CA VAL A 202 -3.07 -28.25 -9.69
C VAL A 202 -2.74 -29.00 -10.98
N TRP A 203 -3.76 -29.56 -11.64
CA TRP A 203 -3.61 -30.33 -12.88
C TRP A 203 -3.87 -29.46 -14.10
N GLN A 204 -3.01 -29.51 -15.12
CA GLN A 204 -3.32 -28.93 -16.43
C GLN A 204 -4.41 -29.77 -17.12
N LEU A 205 -5.35 -29.11 -17.80
CA LEU A 205 -6.30 -29.76 -18.69
C LEU A 205 -5.90 -29.47 -20.14
N ILE A 206 -5.79 -30.54 -20.95
CA ILE A 206 -5.14 -30.49 -22.28
C ILE A 206 -6.07 -30.75 -23.46
N ALA A 207 -7.23 -31.35 -23.22
CA ALA A 207 -8.24 -31.59 -24.25
C ALA A 207 -9.65 -31.69 -23.63
N PRO A 208 -10.71 -31.29 -24.36
CA PRO A 208 -12.09 -31.60 -24.00
C PRO A 208 -12.31 -33.11 -23.80
N SER A 209 -13.39 -33.49 -23.11
CA SER A 209 -13.60 -34.88 -22.70
C SER A 209 -13.63 -35.85 -23.88
N ALA A 210 -13.10 -37.07 -23.69
CA ALA A 210 -13.08 -38.11 -24.73
C ALA A 210 -14.48 -38.61 -25.14
N THR A 211 -15.52 -38.28 -24.37
CA THR A 211 -16.95 -38.51 -24.68
C THR A 211 -17.63 -37.33 -25.38
N SER A 212 -16.89 -36.26 -25.68
CA SER A 212 -17.39 -35.15 -26.51
C SER A 212 -17.80 -35.66 -27.90
N LYS A 213 -18.81 -35.03 -28.50
CA LYS A 213 -19.37 -35.48 -29.78
C LYS A 213 -18.30 -35.46 -30.87
N PRO A 214 -18.27 -36.40 -31.83
CA PRO A 214 -17.42 -36.28 -33.01
C PRO A 214 -17.77 -34.97 -33.75
N GLY A 215 -16.80 -34.06 -33.85
CA GLY A 215 -17.00 -32.67 -34.30
C GLY A 215 -16.87 -31.61 -33.19
N SER A 216 -16.74 -32.01 -31.92
CA SER A 216 -16.26 -31.14 -30.85
C SER A 216 -14.79 -30.78 -31.09
N SER A 217 -14.43 -29.56 -30.72
CA SER A 217 -13.08 -29.04 -30.84
C SER A 217 -12.03 -29.85 -30.08
N THR A 218 -10.78 -29.81 -30.56
CA THR A 218 -9.62 -30.37 -29.87
C THR A 218 -8.94 -29.37 -28.93
N ASN A 219 -9.30 -28.09 -29.00
CA ASN A 219 -8.72 -27.01 -28.18
C ASN A 219 -9.58 -26.75 -26.93
N MET A 220 -8.92 -26.58 -25.78
CA MET A 220 -9.51 -26.17 -24.51
C MET A 220 -10.12 -24.77 -24.52
N ASP A 221 -9.70 -23.86 -25.43
CA ASP A 221 -10.28 -22.51 -25.54
C ASP A 221 -11.77 -22.50 -25.89
N GLU A 222 -12.24 -23.53 -26.60
CA GLU A 222 -13.63 -23.71 -27.05
C GLU A 222 -14.44 -24.63 -26.10
N LEU A 223 -13.89 -25.00 -24.94
CA LEU A 223 -14.63 -25.76 -23.94
C LEU A 223 -15.87 -24.99 -23.46
N ASP A 224 -17.05 -25.60 -23.60
CA ASP A 224 -18.29 -25.04 -23.08
C ASP A 224 -18.39 -25.24 -21.56
N TYR A 225 -17.92 -24.23 -20.82
CA TYR A 225 -17.97 -24.14 -19.37
C TYR A 225 -19.38 -24.26 -18.78
N ASP A 226 -20.44 -24.00 -19.56
CA ASP A 226 -21.82 -24.07 -19.10
C ASP A 226 -22.44 -25.48 -19.23
N THR A 227 -21.70 -26.47 -19.76
CA THR A 227 -22.13 -27.88 -19.83
C THR A 227 -21.19 -28.88 -19.13
N VAL A 228 -20.06 -28.43 -18.57
CA VAL A 228 -19.08 -29.34 -17.93
C VAL A 228 -19.67 -30.05 -16.71
N SER A 229 -19.52 -31.37 -16.69
CA SER A 229 -19.88 -32.26 -15.59
C SER A 229 -18.73 -33.23 -15.29
N TYR A 230 -18.80 -33.97 -14.19
CA TYR A 230 -17.76 -34.96 -13.85
C TYR A 230 -17.81 -36.20 -14.77
N SER A 231 -18.95 -36.53 -15.38
CA SER A 231 -19.04 -37.63 -16.36
C SER A 231 -18.49 -37.27 -17.74
N ALA A 232 -18.38 -35.98 -18.05
CA ALA A 232 -17.73 -35.42 -19.23
C ALA A 232 -16.52 -34.53 -18.84
N LEU A 233 -15.72 -34.98 -17.87
CA LEU A 233 -14.56 -34.23 -17.40
C LEU A 233 -13.50 -34.09 -18.52
N PRO A 234 -12.88 -32.92 -18.72
CA PRO A 234 -11.74 -32.75 -19.64
C PRO A 234 -10.56 -33.66 -19.27
N VAL A 235 -9.69 -33.92 -20.26
CA VAL A 235 -8.51 -34.78 -20.09
C VAL A 235 -7.42 -34.04 -19.34
N ARG A 236 -6.94 -34.65 -18.23
CA ARG A 236 -5.77 -34.17 -17.49
C ARG A 236 -4.48 -34.44 -18.26
N GLY A 237 -3.62 -33.43 -18.30
CA GLY A 237 -2.22 -33.54 -18.70
C GLY A 237 -1.32 -33.61 -17.46
N GLU A 238 -0.36 -32.69 -17.39
CA GLU A 238 0.67 -32.63 -16.35
C GLU A 238 0.14 -32.11 -15.00
N LEU A 239 0.73 -32.58 -13.90
CA LEU A 239 0.55 -32.00 -12.56
C LEU A 239 1.53 -30.82 -12.43
N LEU A 240 1.02 -29.59 -12.52
CA LEU A 240 1.82 -28.36 -12.47
C LEU A 240 2.41 -28.11 -11.07
N GLY A 241 1.79 -28.66 -10.03
CA GLY A 241 2.30 -28.64 -8.67
C GLY A 241 1.22 -28.88 -7.62
N VAL A 242 1.63 -28.70 -6.36
CA VAL A 242 0.78 -28.79 -5.18
C VAL A 242 0.87 -27.46 -4.43
N LEU A 243 -0.28 -26.89 -4.05
CA LEU A 243 -0.39 -25.64 -3.33
C LEU A 243 -0.77 -25.87 -1.87
N ASP A 244 -0.08 -25.15 -0.97
CA ASP A 244 -0.36 -25.12 0.46
C ASP A 244 -1.06 -23.80 0.82
N LEU A 245 -2.36 -23.87 1.09
CA LEU A 245 -3.16 -22.68 1.39
C LEU A 245 -2.96 -22.15 2.82
N THR A 246 -2.18 -22.86 3.65
CA THR A 246 -1.80 -22.43 5.00
C THR A 246 -0.57 -21.52 5.00
N VAL A 247 0.29 -21.62 3.98
CA VAL A 247 1.49 -20.80 3.82
C VAL A 247 1.12 -19.34 3.54
N LYS A 248 1.76 -18.43 4.27
CA LYS A 248 1.64 -16.98 4.11
C LYS A 248 3.00 -16.39 3.73
N PRO A 249 3.06 -15.37 2.84
CA PRO A 249 1.92 -14.66 2.25
C PRO A 249 1.20 -15.44 1.13
N ASN A 250 1.93 -16.23 0.36
CA ASN A 250 1.46 -16.92 -0.84
C ASN A 250 2.02 -18.36 -0.89
N SER A 251 1.37 -19.22 -1.68
CA SER A 251 1.92 -20.49 -2.14
C SER A 251 1.90 -20.51 -3.67
N THR A 252 2.91 -21.09 -4.32
CA THR A 252 3.07 -21.04 -5.78
C THR A 252 3.49 -22.41 -6.29
N THR A 253 2.97 -22.83 -7.44
CA THR A 253 3.41 -24.07 -8.11
C THR A 253 4.86 -23.97 -8.59
N VAL A 254 5.41 -25.07 -9.11
CA VAL A 254 6.67 -25.03 -9.87
C VAL A 254 6.48 -24.13 -11.10
N GLU A 255 7.56 -23.46 -11.55
CA GLU A 255 7.56 -22.73 -12.82
C GLU A 255 7.45 -23.73 -13.99
N PHE A 256 6.48 -23.51 -14.88
CA PHE A 256 6.23 -24.29 -16.10
C PHE A 256 6.25 -23.37 -17.34
N ALA A 257 6.39 -23.95 -18.53
CA ALA A 257 6.34 -23.19 -19.78
C ALA A 257 4.93 -22.62 -20.02
N CYS A 258 4.84 -21.33 -20.33
CA CYS A 258 3.57 -20.71 -20.71
C CYS A 258 3.08 -21.29 -22.07
N PRO A 259 1.77 -21.50 -22.26
CA PRO A 259 1.20 -21.86 -23.56
C PRO A 259 1.62 -20.88 -24.67
N SER A 260 2.05 -21.41 -25.81
CA SER A 260 2.54 -20.64 -26.95
C SER A 260 1.39 -20.33 -27.92
N GLY A 261 0.99 -19.06 -28.04
CA GLY A 261 -0.03 -18.67 -29.04
C GLY A 261 -1.06 -17.64 -28.60
N ALA A 262 -0.89 -17.03 -27.41
CA ALA A 262 -1.94 -16.24 -26.72
C ALA A 262 -3.17 -17.06 -26.31
N GLU A 263 -2.96 -18.36 -26.11
CA GLU A 263 -3.94 -19.32 -25.59
C GLU A 263 -4.20 -19.09 -24.10
N ASN A 264 -5.33 -19.59 -23.61
CA ASN A 264 -5.60 -19.65 -22.17
C ASN A 264 -4.99 -20.92 -21.57
N ILE A 265 -4.56 -20.88 -20.31
CA ILE A 265 -4.29 -22.11 -19.56
C ILE A 265 -5.54 -22.51 -18.76
N VAL A 266 -5.94 -23.77 -18.90
CA VAL A 266 -7.05 -24.36 -18.13
C VAL A 266 -6.49 -25.37 -17.15
N VAL A 267 -6.89 -25.26 -15.88
CA VAL A 267 -6.42 -26.15 -14.80
C VAL A 267 -7.60 -26.68 -13.98
N GLU A 268 -7.41 -27.84 -13.37
CA GLU A 268 -8.28 -28.42 -12.35
C GLU A 268 -7.60 -28.36 -10.98
N LEU A 269 -8.26 -27.73 -10.02
CA LEU A 269 -7.89 -27.71 -8.60
C LEU A 269 -8.61 -28.82 -7.85
N LYS A 270 -7.85 -29.66 -7.14
CA LYS A 270 -8.38 -30.86 -6.48
C LYS A 270 -7.69 -31.15 -5.14
N CYS A 271 -8.45 -31.58 -4.13
CA CYS A 271 -7.89 -32.13 -2.91
C CYS A 271 -7.52 -33.62 -3.08
N GLN A 272 -6.41 -34.05 -2.47
CA GLN A 272 -6.10 -35.47 -2.32
C GLN A 272 -6.52 -36.03 -0.93
N ARG A 273 -6.37 -35.24 0.14
CA ARG A 273 -6.53 -35.67 1.53
C ARG A 273 -7.96 -35.62 2.05
N VAL A 274 -8.29 -36.56 2.96
CA VAL A 274 -9.60 -36.60 3.65
C VAL A 274 -9.89 -35.30 4.41
N ALA A 275 -11.17 -34.91 4.44
CA ALA A 275 -11.71 -33.69 5.06
C ALA A 275 -11.20 -32.34 4.50
N CYS A 276 -10.37 -32.33 3.44
CA CYS A 276 -9.99 -31.12 2.72
C CYS A 276 -11.23 -30.40 2.15
N HIS A 277 -11.38 -29.11 2.49
CA HIS A 277 -12.43 -28.23 1.99
C HIS A 277 -11.88 -26.82 1.82
N VAL A 278 -12.07 -26.24 0.64
CA VAL A 278 -11.80 -24.83 0.32
C VAL A 278 -13.00 -24.28 -0.44
N SER A 279 -13.59 -23.19 0.02
CA SER A 279 -14.64 -22.50 -0.73
C SER A 279 -14.63 -21.00 -0.51
N PHE A 280 -14.73 -20.23 -1.61
CA PHE A 280 -14.83 -18.77 -1.60
C PHE A 280 -15.48 -18.25 -2.89
N MET A 281 -15.81 -16.96 -2.93
CA MET A 281 -16.23 -16.27 -4.15
C MET A 281 -15.04 -15.57 -4.81
N HIS A 282 -14.66 -16.02 -5.99
CA HIS A 282 -13.70 -15.36 -6.85
C HIS A 282 -14.33 -14.08 -7.41
N LEU A 283 -13.91 -12.93 -6.88
CA LEU A 283 -14.37 -11.61 -7.28
C LEU A 283 -13.15 -10.80 -7.73
N ASP A 284 -12.90 -10.80 -9.04
CA ASP A 284 -11.81 -10.09 -9.70
C ASP A 284 -11.93 -8.55 -9.56
N THR A 285 -13.14 -8.01 -9.49
CA THR A 285 -13.40 -6.57 -9.34
C THR A 285 -13.24 -6.05 -7.91
N MET A 286 -13.34 -6.91 -6.89
CA MET A 286 -13.29 -6.52 -5.46
C MET A 286 -11.86 -6.43 -4.92
N LEU A 287 -11.58 -5.37 -4.13
CA LEU A 287 -10.29 -5.15 -3.46
C LEU A 287 -10.40 -5.32 -1.93
N PRO A 288 -9.38 -5.86 -1.24
CA PRO A 288 -8.21 -6.54 -1.82
C PRO A 288 -8.62 -7.84 -2.53
N ARG A 289 -7.96 -8.16 -3.64
CA ARG A 289 -8.14 -9.45 -4.34
C ARG A 289 -7.47 -10.56 -3.54
N PHE A 290 -8.04 -11.75 -3.60
CA PHE A 290 -7.45 -12.99 -3.10
C PHE A 290 -8.00 -14.16 -3.93
N GLY A 291 -7.33 -15.31 -3.87
CA GLY A 291 -7.66 -16.50 -4.66
C GLY A 291 -6.47 -17.00 -5.46
N PHE A 292 -6.75 -17.78 -6.50
CA PHE A 292 -5.73 -18.26 -7.43
C PHE A 292 -5.52 -17.23 -8.55
N GLU A 293 -4.26 -16.92 -8.88
CA GLU A 293 -3.85 -16.13 -10.04
C GLU A 293 -2.79 -16.90 -10.84
N LEU A 294 -2.80 -16.75 -12.17
CA LEU A 294 -1.67 -17.13 -13.01
C LEU A 294 -0.63 -16.01 -12.94
N VAL A 295 0.62 -16.37 -12.65
CA VAL A 295 1.76 -15.46 -12.73
C VAL A 295 2.63 -15.81 -13.91
N ARG A 296 3.07 -14.80 -14.68
CA ARG A 296 4.10 -14.91 -15.73
C ARG A 296 5.25 -13.99 -15.39
N LYS A 297 6.47 -14.52 -15.38
CA LYS A 297 7.68 -13.76 -15.02
C LYS A 297 7.99 -12.71 -16.09
N ARG A 298 8.35 -11.50 -15.66
CA ARG A 298 8.77 -10.43 -16.58
C ARG A 298 10.14 -10.72 -17.17
N GLU A 299 10.37 -10.06 -18.30
CA GLU A 299 11.69 -9.84 -18.91
C GLU A 299 12.43 -8.73 -18.14
#